data_AF-A0A967LA64-F1
#
_entry.id   AF-A0A967LA64-F1
#
_cell.length_a   1.000
_cell.length_b   1.000
_cell.length_c   1.000
_cell.angle_alpha   90.00
_cell.angle_beta   90.00
_cell.angle_gamma   90.00
#
_symmetry.space_group_name_H-M   'P 1'
#
loop_
_entity.id
_entity.type
_entity.pdbx_description
1 polymer ?
#
loop_
_entity_poly.entity_id
_entity_poly.type
_entity_poly.pdbx_seq_one_letter_code
_entity_poly.pdbx_strand_id
1 'polypeptide(L)'
;FSFTDVVEASGITFRNRIVDDAGKYHKAVHYDHGNGIAVADVDGDGWLDIYFTTQIGSNELWRNLGGGKFRNITTPAIALADKIGVSASFADTDNDGDP
;
A
#
# COMPACT_ATOMS: atom_id res chain seq x y z
N PHE A 1 -1.33 4.33 26.64
CA PHE A 1 -1.65 4.39 25.21
C PHE A 1 -2.24 3.03 24.83
N SER A 2 -3.43 2.99 24.25
CA SER A 2 -4.13 1.75 23.89
C SER A 2 -4.52 1.79 22.43
N PHE A 3 -4.50 0.62 21.78
CA PHE A 3 -4.94 0.44 20.41
C PHE A 3 -6.13 -0.51 20.37
N THR A 4 -6.97 -0.34 19.36
CA THR A 4 -8.09 -1.23 19.06
C THR A 4 -7.90 -1.76 17.65
N ASP A 5 -8.01 -3.07 17.48
CA ASP A 5 -8.07 -3.66 16.15
C ASP A 5 -9.41 -3.28 15.50
N VAL A 6 -9.33 -2.64 14.34
CA VAL A 6 -10.47 -2.20 13.56
C VAL A 6 -10.37 -2.65 12.10
N VAL A 7 -9.57 -3.68 11.78
CA VAL A 7 -9.36 -4.12 10.39
C VAL A 7 -10.67 -4.48 9.68
N GLU A 8 -11.54 -5.26 10.34
CA GLU A 8 -12.84 -5.61 9.75
C GLU A 8 -13.71 -4.37 9.54
N ALA A 9 -13.72 -3.47 10.53
CA ALA A 9 -14.48 -2.24 10.43
C ALA A 9 -13.91 -1.30 9.36
N SER A 10 -12.60 -1.25 9.15
CA SER A 10 -11.99 -0.29 8.23
C SER A 10 -12.28 -0.60 6.77
N GLY A 11 -12.57 -1.86 6.44
CA GLY A 11 -12.75 -2.31 5.06
C GLY A 11 -11.43 -2.54 4.31
N ILE A 12 -10.27 -2.34 4.95
CA ILE A 12 -8.98 -2.67 4.36
C ILE A 12 -8.86 -4.19 4.29
N THR A 13 -8.74 -4.71 3.07
CA THR A 13 -8.55 -6.15 2.81
C THR A 13 -7.15 -6.48 2.27
N PHE A 14 -6.29 -5.47 2.11
CA PHE A 14 -4.91 -5.67 1.67
C PHE A 14 -4.18 -6.65 2.58
N ARG A 15 -3.42 -7.56 1.98
CA ARG A 15 -2.55 -8.49 2.70
C ARG A 15 -1.19 -8.52 2.03
N ASN A 16 -0.16 -8.13 2.78
CA ASN A 16 1.21 -8.36 2.32
C ASN A 16 1.45 -9.87 2.16
N ARG A 17 2.06 -10.26 1.04
CA ARG A 17 2.39 -11.64 0.72
C ARG A 17 3.88 -11.77 0.54
N ILE A 18 4.45 -12.77 1.22
CA ILE A 18 5.84 -13.18 1.06
C ILE A 18 5.91 -14.42 0.16
N VAL A 19 7.11 -14.73 -0.31
CA VAL A 19 7.34 -15.93 -1.13
C VAL A 19 7.13 -17.21 -0.31
N ASP A 20 6.60 -18.26 -0.94
CA ASP A 20 6.22 -19.51 -0.26
C ASP A 20 7.39 -20.26 0.38
N ASP A 21 8.62 -19.97 -0.03
CA ASP A 21 9.84 -20.62 0.44
C ASP A 21 10.57 -19.84 1.54
N ALA A 22 10.05 -18.68 1.93
CA ALA A 22 10.59 -17.88 3.03
C ALA A 22 10.72 -18.74 4.30
N GLY A 23 11.95 -18.86 4.80
CA GLY A 23 12.27 -19.62 6.02
C GLY A 23 12.18 -21.15 5.89
N LYS A 24 11.84 -21.73 4.72
CA LYS A 24 11.76 -23.19 4.53
C LYS A 24 13.10 -23.82 4.18
N TYR A 25 13.89 -23.17 3.33
CA TYR A 25 15.20 -23.66 2.89
C TYR A 25 16.21 -22.51 2.87
N HIS A 26 17.46 -22.78 3.23
CA HIS A 26 18.52 -21.80 3.07
C HIS A 26 18.78 -21.58 1.58
N LYS A 27 18.59 -20.34 1.11
CA LYS A 27 19.00 -19.88 -0.22
C LYS A 27 20.01 -18.75 -0.05
N ALA A 28 21.21 -18.95 -0.58
CA ALA A 28 22.33 -18.00 -0.43
C ALA A 28 22.01 -16.59 -0.99
N VAL A 29 21.05 -16.49 -1.93
CA VAL A 29 20.57 -15.23 -2.51
C VAL A 29 19.04 -15.19 -2.46
N HIS A 30 18.47 -15.41 -1.27
CA HIS A 30 17.04 -15.20 -1.06
C HIS A 30 16.76 -13.71 -0.97
N TYR A 31 16.10 -13.16 -1.99
CA TYR A 31 15.73 -11.75 -2.03
C TYR A 31 14.27 -11.61 -1.64
N ASP A 32 14.04 -11.42 -0.34
CA ASP A 32 12.76 -11.13 0.27
C ASP A 32 12.96 -10.00 1.27
N HIS A 33 12.14 -8.96 1.19
CA HIS A 33 12.24 -7.77 2.05
C HIS A 33 10.85 -7.27 2.44
N GLY A 34 10.79 -6.53 3.55
CA GLY A 34 9.59 -5.76 3.88
C GLY A 34 9.29 -4.70 2.83
N ASN A 35 8.02 -4.37 2.66
CA ASN A 35 7.56 -3.33 1.74
C ASN A 35 7.13 -2.08 2.52
N GLY A 36 7.29 -0.92 1.88
CA GLY A 36 6.85 0.35 2.42
C GLY A 36 5.39 0.66 2.09
N ILE A 37 4.90 1.73 2.72
CA ILE A 37 3.66 2.40 2.35
C ILE A 37 3.94 3.86 2.04
N ALA A 38 3.10 4.47 1.22
CA ALA A 38 3.06 5.92 1.02
C ALA A 38 1.68 6.44 1.42
N VAL A 39 1.63 7.68 1.88
CA VAL A 39 0.42 8.32 2.39
C VAL A 39 0.34 9.73 1.82
N ALA A 40 -0.80 10.08 1.23
CA ALA A 40 -1.10 11.40 0.66
C ALA A 40 -2.62 11.57 0.54
N ASP A 41 -3.09 12.81 0.44
CA ASP A 41 -4.48 13.10 0.05
C ASP A 41 -4.55 13.14 -1.47
N VAL A 42 -4.91 12.01 -2.10
CA VAL A 42 -4.76 11.85 -3.56
C VAL A 42 -5.95 12.39 -4.36
N ASP A 43 -7.03 12.77 -3.69
CA ASP A 43 -8.21 13.34 -4.33
C ASP A 43 -8.69 14.67 -3.74
N GLY A 44 -7.88 15.26 -2.87
CA GLY A 44 -8.06 16.62 -2.34
C GLY A 44 -9.25 16.76 -1.39
N ASP A 45 -9.71 15.67 -0.78
CA ASP A 45 -10.85 15.68 0.13
C ASP A 45 -10.48 16.02 1.59
N GLY A 46 -9.19 16.22 1.85
CA GLY A 46 -8.62 16.55 3.15
C GLY A 46 -8.34 15.33 4.02
N TRP A 47 -8.53 14.11 3.51
CA TRP A 47 -8.22 12.88 4.22
C TRP A 47 -7.03 12.15 3.58
N LEU A 48 -6.14 11.63 4.43
CA LEU A 48 -4.98 10.90 3.97
C LEU A 48 -5.37 9.48 3.52
N ASP A 49 -5.01 9.16 2.29
CA ASP A 49 -5.12 7.86 1.63
C ASP A 49 -3.85 7.03 1.82
N ILE A 50 -3.93 5.73 1.54
CA ILE A 50 -2.82 4.80 1.75
C ILE A 50 -2.52 4.05 0.46
N TYR A 51 -1.25 4.09 0.04
CA TYR A 51 -0.73 3.27 -1.04
C TYR A 51 0.20 2.18 -0.49
N PHE A 52 -0.20 0.92 -0.64
CA PHE A 52 0.59 -0.23 -0.25
C PHE A 52 1.46 -0.69 -1.41
N THR A 53 2.76 -0.85 -1.15
CA THR A 53 3.67 -1.53 -2.09
C THR A 53 3.79 -3.01 -1.72
N THR A 54 3.98 -3.88 -2.72
CA THR A 54 4.15 -5.32 -2.52
C THR A 54 5.24 -5.87 -3.43
N GLN A 55 5.88 -6.96 -2.98
CA GLN A 55 6.77 -7.76 -3.80
C GLN A 55 6.01 -8.79 -4.65
N ILE A 56 4.82 -9.22 -4.18
CA ILE A 56 4.01 -10.25 -4.83
C ILE A 56 2.58 -9.74 -5.01
N GLY A 57 2.13 -9.76 -6.26
CA GLY A 57 0.81 -9.25 -6.65
C GLY A 57 0.85 -7.76 -6.96
N SER A 58 -0.29 -7.10 -6.82
CA SER A 58 -0.43 -5.69 -7.16
C SER A 58 -0.23 -4.79 -5.94
N ASN A 59 0.40 -3.64 -6.16
CA ASN A 59 0.29 -2.52 -5.25
C ASN A 59 -1.18 -2.07 -5.19
N GLU A 60 -1.59 -1.50 -4.06
CA GLU A 60 -2.99 -1.08 -3.87
C GLU A 60 -3.09 0.33 -3.31
N LEU A 61 -3.93 1.17 -3.93
CA LEU A 61 -4.34 2.49 -3.42
C LEU A 61 -5.69 2.39 -2.72
N TRP A 62 -5.74 2.87 -1.49
CA TRP A 62 -6.90 2.83 -0.61
C TRP A 62 -7.31 4.25 -0.23
N ARG A 63 -8.44 4.70 -0.79
CA ARG A 63 -9.04 5.99 -0.45
C ARG A 63 -9.66 5.94 0.94
N ASN A 64 -9.37 6.93 1.76
CA ASN A 64 -9.99 7.18 3.04
C ASN A 64 -11.38 7.78 2.84
N LEU A 65 -12.38 7.18 3.48
CA LEU A 65 -13.77 7.62 3.42
C LEU A 65 -14.21 8.31 4.72
N GLY A 66 -13.24 8.63 5.60
CA GLY A 66 -13.48 9.18 6.92
C GLY A 66 -13.90 8.10 7.91
N GLY A 67 -13.87 8.45 9.21
CA GLY A 67 -14.30 7.53 10.28
C GLY A 67 -13.51 6.20 10.34
N GLY A 68 -12.28 6.20 9.82
CA GLY A 68 -11.43 5.01 9.75
C GLY A 68 -11.88 3.97 8.71
N LYS A 69 -12.69 4.36 7.72
CA LYS A 69 -13.14 3.51 6.61
C LYS A 69 -12.32 3.76 5.35
N PHE A 70 -12.07 2.72 4.56
CA PHE A 70 -11.29 2.81 3.34
C PHE A 70 -11.93 2.02 2.20
N ARG A 71 -11.63 2.43 0.96
CA ARG A 71 -12.04 1.74 -0.27
C ARG A 71 -10.86 1.64 -1.23
N ASN A 72 -10.62 0.44 -1.76
CA ASN A 72 -9.63 0.24 -2.81
C ASN A 72 -10.09 0.94 -4.10
N ILE A 73 -9.24 1.84 -4.62
CA ILE A 73 -9.45 2.60 -5.86
C ILE A 73 -8.32 2.37 -6.87
N THR A 74 -7.60 1.25 -6.73
CA THR A 74 -6.41 0.94 -7.52
C THR A 74 -6.74 0.88 -9.00
N THR A 75 -5.98 1.62 -9.82
CA THR A 75 -6.04 1.55 -11.29
C THR A 75 -4.92 0.69 -11.84
N PRO A 76 -5.02 0.17 -13.08
CA PRO A 76 -3.94 -0.59 -13.70
C PRO A 76 -2.60 0.16 -13.77
N ALA A 77 -2.63 1.49 -13.92
CA ALA A 77 -1.44 2.33 -14.02
C ALA A 77 -0.59 2.31 -12.74
N ILE A 78 -1.26 2.27 -11.58
CA ILE A 78 -0.60 2.28 -10.25
C ILE A 78 -0.59 0.90 -9.60
N ALA A 79 -1.27 -0.11 -10.16
CA ALA A 79 -1.26 -1.47 -9.62
C ALA A 79 0.12 -2.13 -9.76
N LEU A 80 0.84 -1.82 -10.83
CA LEU A 80 2.17 -2.36 -11.14
C LEU A 80 2.27 -3.89 -10.94
N ALA A 81 1.21 -4.63 -11.31
CA ALA A 81 0.98 -6.03 -10.93
C ALA A 81 2.13 -7.01 -11.22
N ASP A 82 2.94 -6.72 -12.24
CA ASP A 82 4.09 -7.53 -12.66
C ASP A 82 5.44 -6.95 -12.22
N LYS A 83 5.45 -6.06 -11.22
CA LYS A 83 6.64 -5.37 -10.71
C LYS A 83 6.78 -5.58 -9.20
N ILE A 84 8.03 -5.52 -8.74
CA ILE A 84 8.35 -5.52 -7.31
C ILE A 84 8.30 -4.07 -6.83
N GLY A 85 7.38 -3.76 -5.92
CA GLY A 85 7.33 -2.50 -5.19
C GLY A 85 8.06 -2.61 -3.86
N VAL A 86 9.04 -1.73 -3.60
CA VAL A 86 9.78 -1.67 -2.33
C VAL A 86 9.31 -0.52 -1.46
N SER A 87 9.15 0.65 -2.07
CA SER A 87 8.70 1.89 -1.45
C SER A 87 8.01 2.74 -2.50
N ALA A 88 7.25 3.73 -2.05
CA ALA A 88 6.64 4.74 -2.90
C ALA A 88 6.71 6.11 -2.21
N SER A 89 6.54 7.16 -3.00
CA SER A 89 6.38 8.54 -2.55
C SER A 89 5.40 9.24 -3.46
N PHE A 90 4.65 10.20 -2.91
CA PHE A 90 3.85 11.17 -3.66
C PHE A 90 4.62 12.50 -3.73
N ALA A 91 4.48 13.23 -4.82
CA ALA A 91 5.08 14.54 -5.04
C ALA A 91 4.27 15.38 -6.05
N ASP A 92 3.92 16.60 -5.62
CA ASP A 92 3.44 17.66 -6.51
C ASP A 92 4.63 18.15 -7.37
N THR A 93 4.62 17.80 -8.66
CA THR A 93 5.74 18.08 -9.57
C THR A 93 5.49 19.22 -10.56
N ASP A 94 4.25 19.65 -10.72
CA ASP A 94 3.84 20.74 -11.60
C ASP A 94 3.23 21.93 -10.85
N ASN A 95 3.17 21.86 -9.52
CA ASN A 95 2.74 22.90 -8.61
C ASN A 95 1.25 23.26 -8.81
N ASP A 96 0.41 22.26 -9.05
CA ASP A 96 -1.05 22.42 -9.17
C ASP A 96 -1.81 22.21 -7.85
N GLY A 97 -1.11 21.71 -6.82
CA GLY A 97 -1.64 21.48 -5.49
C GLY A 97 -2.05 20.02 -5.21
N ASP A 98 -1.99 19.15 -6.22
CA ASP A 98 -2.18 17.71 -6.06
C ASP A 98 -0.82 17.00 -5.90
N PRO A 99 -0.73 15.96 -5.06
CA PRO A 99 0.53 15.27 -4.77
C PRO A 99 0.86 14.14 -5.75
#